data_AF-A0A918AW33-F1
#
_entry.id   AF-A0A918AW33-F1
#
_cell.length_a   1.000
_cell.length_b   1.000
_cell.length_c   1.000
_cell.angle_alpha   90.00
_cell.angle_beta   90.00
_cell.angle_gamma   90.00
#
_symmetry.space_group_name_H-M   'P 1'
#
loop_
_entity.id
_entity.type
_entity.pdbx_description
1 polymer ?
#
loop_
_entity_poly.entity_id
_entity_poly.type
_entity_poly.pdbx_seq_one_letter_code
_entity_poly.pdbx_strand_id
1 'polypeptide(L)'
;MLPPGTCPVACTALRAAHDAYVARFGHVFVVCLDADRPDEHLDRVLGGIRSRLGNEPDKERAVAADELRRLTRTRLVRLVT
;
A
#
# COMPACT_ATOMS: atom_id res chain seq x y z
N MET A 1 -10.91 0.42 -20.82
CA MET A 1 -12.01 -0.28 -20.13
C MET A 1 -11.43 -1.03 -18.93
N LEU A 2 -12.09 -0.97 -17.79
CA LEU A 2 -11.67 -1.67 -16.56
C LEU A 2 -11.95 -3.18 -16.74
N PRO A 3 -11.08 -4.09 -16.27
CA PRO A 3 -11.27 -5.53 -16.45
C PRO A 3 -12.61 -6.01 -15.84
N PRO A 4 -13.24 -7.05 -16.43
CA PRO A 4 -14.49 -7.61 -15.91
C PRO A 4 -14.26 -8.16 -14.50
N GLY A 5 -14.99 -7.63 -13.52
CA GLY A 5 -14.87 -8.00 -12.10
C GLY A 5 -14.50 -6.84 -11.16
N THR A 6 -14.14 -5.67 -11.68
CA THR A 6 -13.83 -4.51 -10.85
C THR A 6 -15.05 -3.61 -10.66
N CYS A 7 -15.62 -3.58 -9.45
CA CYS A 7 -16.69 -2.65 -9.10
C CYS A 7 -16.20 -1.20 -9.19
N PRO A 8 -16.78 -0.33 -10.05
CA PRO A 8 -16.30 1.05 -10.25
C PRO A 8 -16.28 1.87 -8.95
N VAL A 9 -17.23 1.61 -8.04
CA VAL A 9 -17.30 2.25 -6.72
C VAL A 9 -16.13 1.85 -5.83
N ALA A 10 -15.71 0.57 -5.88
CA ALA A 10 -14.55 0.09 -5.12
C ALA A 10 -13.26 0.78 -5.58
N CYS A 11 -13.08 0.98 -6.89
CA CYS A 11 -11.96 1.76 -7.41
C CYS A 11 -11.97 3.21 -6.91
N THR A 12 -13.14 3.86 -6.89
CA THR A 12 -13.27 5.23 -6.39
C THR A 12 -12.93 5.33 -4.90
N ALA A 13 -13.43 4.40 -4.07
CA ALA A 13 -13.14 4.37 -2.65
C ALA A 13 -11.66 4.14 -2.37
N LEU A 14 -11.02 3.21 -3.09
CA LEU A 14 -9.58 2.97 -2.99
C LEU A 14 -8.78 4.21 -3.38
N ARG A 15 -9.17 4.89 -4.47
CA ARG A 15 -8.52 6.11 -4.92
C ARG A 15 -8.64 7.23 -3.89
N ALA A 16 -9.83 7.45 -3.34
CA ALA A 16 -10.05 8.44 -2.29
C ALA A 16 -9.20 8.17 -1.04
N ALA A 17 -9.04 6.89 -0.66
CA ALA A 17 -8.19 6.51 0.46
C ALA A 17 -6.70 6.81 0.19
N HIS A 18 -6.23 6.57 -1.04
CA HIS A 18 -4.87 6.96 -1.46
C HIS A 18 -4.68 8.48 -1.49
N ASP A 19 -5.63 9.22 -2.04
CA ASP A 19 -5.57 10.68 -2.13
C ASP A 19 -5.52 11.30 -0.72
N ALA A 20 -6.34 10.80 0.22
CA ALA A 20 -6.30 11.22 1.62
C ALA A 20 -4.94 10.93 2.29
N TYR A 21 -4.35 9.77 2.00
CA TYR A 21 -3.03 9.40 2.51
C TYR A 21 -1.93 10.33 1.98
N VAL A 22 -1.92 10.59 0.66
CA VAL A 22 -0.93 11.48 0.02
C VAL A 22 -1.08 12.90 0.55
N ALA A 23 -2.31 13.40 0.69
CA ALA A 23 -2.57 14.73 1.24
C ALA A 23 -2.05 14.89 2.68
N ARG A 24 -2.12 13.83 3.49
CA ARG A 24 -1.65 13.85 4.88
C ARG A 24 -0.13 13.74 5.00
N PHE A 25 0.50 12.84 4.25
CA PHE A 25 1.91 12.46 4.49
C PHE A 25 2.88 12.98 3.43
N GLY A 26 2.39 13.51 2.31
CA GLY A 26 3.23 14.05 1.23
C GLY A 26 3.97 12.98 0.40
N HIS A 27 3.63 11.70 0.57
CA HIS A 27 4.17 10.59 -0.21
C HIS A 27 3.10 9.53 -0.50
N VAL A 28 3.36 8.71 -1.53
CA VAL A 28 2.48 7.60 -1.87
C VAL A 28 2.49 6.54 -0.77
N PHE A 29 1.36 5.84 -0.64
CA PHE A 29 1.27 4.68 0.24
C PHE A 29 2.13 3.55 -0.31
N VAL A 30 2.99 2.98 0.55
CA VAL A 30 3.85 1.85 0.21
C VAL A 30 3.65 0.74 1.23
N VAL A 31 3.44 -0.49 0.75
CA VAL A 31 3.33 -1.70 1.56
C VAL A 31 4.01 -2.86 0.83
N CYS A 32 4.77 -3.67 1.56
CA CYS A 32 5.26 -4.94 1.06
C CYS A 32 4.16 -6.00 1.19
N LEU A 33 3.87 -6.69 0.08
CA LEU A 33 2.83 -7.73 0.00
C LEU A 33 3.41 -9.13 -0.22
N ASP A 34 4.73 -9.29 -0.18
CA ASP A 34 5.37 -10.57 -0.50
C ASP A 34 5.07 -11.67 0.53
N ALA A 35 4.61 -11.31 1.73
CA ALA A 35 4.18 -12.25 2.77
C ALA A 35 2.70 -12.61 2.68
N ASP A 36 1.90 -11.88 1.90
CA ASP A 36 0.46 -12.03 1.81
C ASP A 36 0.08 -12.79 0.52
N ARG A 37 -0.98 -13.59 0.59
CA ARG A 37 -1.47 -14.27 -0.61
C ARG A 37 -2.15 -13.26 -1.56
N PRO A 38 -2.17 -13.48 -2.88
CA PRO A 38 -2.76 -12.53 -3.84
C PRO A 38 -4.21 -12.14 -3.54
N ASP A 39 -5.00 -13.07 -3.01
CA ASP A 39 -6.38 -12.87 -2.57
C ASP A 39 -6.51 -11.97 -1.33
N GLU A 40 -5.45 -11.87 -0.52
CA GLU A 40 -5.40 -11.05 0.70
C GLU A 40 -4.82 -9.64 0.44
N HIS A 41 -4.25 -9.39 -0.75
CA HIS A 41 -3.55 -8.14 -1.06
C HIS A 41 -4.45 -6.92 -0.91
N LEU A 42 -5.69 -7.00 -1.38
CA LEU A 42 -6.63 -5.88 -1.29
C LEU A 42 -6.95 -5.55 0.17
N ASP A 43 -7.22 -6.56 0.98
CA ASP A 43 -7.51 -6.39 2.41
C ASP A 43 -6.29 -5.85 3.15
N ARG A 44 -5.09 -6.32 2.80
CA ARG A 44 -3.83 -5.81 3.34
C ARG A 44 -3.63 -4.34 3.02
N VAL A 45 -3.86 -3.93 1.77
CA VAL A 45 -3.74 -2.52 1.35
C VAL A 45 -4.76 -1.64 2.08
N LEU A 46 -6.05 -2.04 2.07
CA LEU A 46 -7.11 -1.26 2.70
C LEU A 46 -6.94 -1.18 4.22
N GLY A 47 -6.61 -2.29 4.88
CA GLY A 47 -6.30 -2.33 6.31
C GLY A 47 -5.09 -1.48 6.65
N GLY A 48 -4.05 -1.54 5.81
CA GLY A 48 -2.85 -0.72 5.95
C GLY A 48 -3.13 0.78 5.85
N ILE A 49 -3.87 1.23 4.84
CA ILE A 49 -4.24 2.64 4.69
C ILE A 49 -5.06 3.12 5.89
N ARG A 50 -6.12 2.38 6.28
CA ARG A 50 -6.97 2.76 7.42
C ARG A 50 -6.19 2.87 8.73
N SER A 51 -5.30 1.91 9.00
CA SER A 51 -4.48 1.93 10.21
C SER A 51 -3.47 3.08 10.20
N ARG A 52 -2.82 3.32 9.05
CA ARG A 52 -1.71 4.27 8.93
C ARG A 52 -2.14 5.72 8.81
N LEU A 53 -3.37 5.99 8.35
CA LEU A 53 -3.95 7.34 8.39
C LEU A 53 -4.04 7.93 9.81
N GLY A 54 -4.04 7.10 10.85
CA GLY A 54 -4.00 7.54 12.25
C GLY A 54 -2.60 7.79 12.80
N ASN A 55 -1.53 7.52 12.05
CA ASN A 55 -0.16 7.71 12.53
C ASN A 55 0.26 9.19 12.52
N GLU A 56 1.17 9.53 13.44
CA GLU A 56 1.97 10.75 13.35
C GLU A 56 2.86 10.72 12.10
N PRO A 57 3.10 11.86 11.42
CA PRO A 57 3.89 11.88 10.18
C PRO A 57 5.29 11.25 10.31
N ASP A 58 5.97 11.46 11.43
CA ASP A 58 7.33 10.94 11.65
C ASP A 58 7.35 9.42 11.80
N LYS A 59 6.38 8.90 12.56
CA LYS A 59 6.15 7.46 12.70
C LYS A 59 5.80 6.85 11.34
N GLU A 60 4.94 7.53 10.58
CA GLU A 60 4.52 7.04 9.28
C GLU A 60 5.67 7.00 8.26
N ARG A 61 6.54 8.02 8.26
CA ARG A 61 7.76 8.03 7.44
C ARG A 61 8.67 6.85 7.74
N ALA A 62 8.86 6.51 9.03
CA ALA A 62 9.64 5.35 9.42
C ALA A 62 9.01 4.03 8.91
N VAL A 63 7.69 3.87 9.07
CA VAL A 63 6.96 2.69 8.58
C VAL A 63 7.06 2.58 7.06
N ALA A 64 6.86 3.67 6.32
CA ALA A 64 6.96 3.68 4.86
C ALA A 64 8.37 3.32 4.37
N ALA A 65 9.41 3.81 5.06
CA ALA A 65 10.80 3.46 4.75
C ALA A 65 11.06 1.96 4.97
N ASP A 66 10.50 1.36 6.02
CA ASP A 66 10.64 -0.08 6.27
C ASP A 66 9.92 -0.93 5.22
N GLU A 67 8.73 -0.52 4.78
CA GLU A 67 8.03 -1.19 3.67
C GLU A 67 8.83 -1.12 2.36
N LEU A 68 9.42 0.03 2.05
CA LEU A 68 10.29 0.20 0.89
C LEU A 68 11.54 -0.69 0.98
N ARG A 69 12.16 -0.82 2.16
CA ARG A 69 13.30 -1.72 2.39
C ARG A 69 12.91 -3.17 2.12
N ARG A 70 11.75 -3.61 2.61
CA ARG A 70 11.22 -4.97 2.36
C ARG A 70 11.01 -5.21 0.87
N LEU A 71 10.30 -4.31 0.18
CA LEU A 71 10.07 -4.41 -1.27
C LEU A 71 11.38 -4.48 -2.06
N THR A 72 12.34 -3.62 -1.72
CA THR A 72 13.65 -3.58 -2.38
C THR A 72 14.40 -4.89 -2.16
N ARG A 73 14.41 -5.40 -0.92
CA ARG A 73 15.03 -6.68 -0.60
C ARG A 73 14.43 -7.82 -1.42
N THR A 74 13.11 -7.94 -1.49
CA THR A 74 12.49 -9.03 -2.25
C THR A 74 12.81 -8.92 -3.75
N ARG A 75 12.77 -7.71 -4.30
CA ARG A 75 13.13 -7.48 -5.70
C ARG A 75 14.59 -7.88 -5.97
N LEU A 76 15.51 -7.53 -5.08
CA LEU A 76 16.92 -7.94 -5.20
C LEU A 76 17.07 -9.46 -5.14
N VAL A 77 16.41 -10.14 -4.20
CA VAL A 77 16.45 -11.62 -4.08
C VAL A 77 15.99 -12.28 -5.39
N ARG A 78 14.90 -11.80 -5.99
CA ARG A 78 14.39 -12.31 -7.28
C ARG A 78 15.31 -12.06 -8.48
N LEU A 79 16.26 -11.13 -8.37
CA LEU A 79 17.20 -10.82 -9.45
C LEU A 79 18.51 -11.61 -9.34
N VAL A 80 18.88 -12.05 -8.13
CA VAL A 80 20.15 -12.75 -7.87
C VAL A 80 19.99 -14.26 -7.68
N THR A 81 18.74 -14.75 -7.67
CA THR A 81 18.37 -16.17 -7.58
C THR A 81 17.72 -16.59 -8.89
#